data_AF-A0A534QP99-F1
#
_entry.id   AF-A0A534QP99-F1
#
_cell.length_a   1.000
_cell.length_b   1.000
_cell.length_c   1.000
_cell.angle_alpha   90.00
_cell.angle_beta   90.00
_cell.angle_gamma   90.00
#
_symmetry.space_group_name_H-M   'P 1'
#
loop_
_entity.id
_entity.type
_entity.pdbx_description
1 polymer ?
#
loop_
_entity_poly.entity_id
_entity_poly.type
_entity_poly.pdbx_seq_one_letter_code
_entity_poly.pdbx_strand_id
1 'polypeptide(L)'
;MALIGLEAVGCRVEMLAETVQGMSPATAGGVKRQRRLGARVRSLGAAVVATRAPGGRRGTGNLVRAHRLLVALSRQIQRLESKGTLARPVAERMLALVASAEQELRPLVSR
;
A
#
# COMPACT_ATOMS: atom_id res chain seq x y z
N MET A 1 -14.24 16.40 5.04
CA MET A 1 -13.19 15.58 5.67
C MET A 1 -12.79 14.31 4.91
N ALA A 2 -13.64 13.71 4.07
CA ALA A 2 -13.30 12.48 3.34
C ALA A 2 -12.12 12.64 2.34
N LEU A 3 -12.01 13.80 1.68
CA LEU A 3 -10.93 14.12 0.75
C LEU A 3 -9.54 14.19 1.42
N ILE A 4 -9.45 14.73 2.64
CA ILE A 4 -8.18 14.85 3.38
C ILE A 4 -7.61 13.46 3.70
N GLY A 5 -8.48 12.52 4.12
CA GLY A 5 -8.06 11.14 4.37
C GLY A 5 -7.59 10.43 3.10
N LEU A 6 -8.20 10.72 1.95
CA LEU A 6 -7.80 10.09 0.69
C LEU A 6 -6.50 10.65 0.11
N GLU A 7 -6.24 11.95 0.28
CA GLU A 7 -4.94 12.56 -0.09
C GLU A 7 -3.80 11.99 0.75
N ALA A 8 -3.99 11.88 2.06
CA ALA A 8 -2.97 11.33 2.94
C ALA A 8 -2.72 9.83 2.69
N VAL A 9 -3.75 9.05 2.31
CA VAL A 9 -3.58 7.69 1.79
C VAL A 9 -2.74 7.69 0.50
N GLY A 10 -3.00 8.63 -0.41
CA GLY A 10 -2.21 8.82 -1.63
C GLY A 10 -0.72 9.04 -1.34
N CYS A 11 -0.39 10.02 -0.49
CA CYS A 11 0.99 10.31 -0.10
C CYS A 11 1.70 9.10 0.52
N ARG A 12 1.01 8.29 1.32
CA ARG A 12 1.61 7.08 1.91
C ARG A 12 1.88 5.99 0.89
N VAL A 13 1.00 5.85 -0.10
CA VAL A 13 1.21 4.90 -1.20
C VAL A 13 2.38 5.35 -2.07
N GLU A 14 2.57 6.65 -2.27
CA GLU A 14 3.75 7.22 -2.94
C GLU A 14 5.03 6.93 -2.14
N MET A 15 5.05 7.21 -0.84
CA MET A 15 6.21 6.87 0.02
C MET A 15 6.52 5.36 0.03
N LEU A 16 5.50 4.51 -0.07
CA LEU A 16 5.66 3.05 -0.25
C LEU A 16 6.30 2.72 -1.59
N ALA A 17 5.91 3.42 -2.67
CA ALA A 17 6.48 3.23 -4.00
C ALA A 17 7.96 3.64 -4.02
N GLU A 18 8.29 4.79 -3.45
CA GLU A 18 9.66 5.28 -3.29
C GLU A 18 10.50 4.31 -2.47
N THR A 19 9.98 3.79 -1.36
CA THR A 19 10.68 2.80 -0.52
C THR A 19 10.99 1.51 -1.32
N VAL A 20 10.07 1.06 -2.17
CA VAL A 20 10.26 -0.14 -3.00
C VAL A 20 11.17 0.10 -4.21
N GLN A 21 11.20 1.32 -4.74
CA GLN A 21 12.11 1.69 -5.84
C GLN A 21 13.54 1.92 -5.33
N GLY A 22 13.69 2.55 -4.15
CA GLY A 22 14.98 2.86 -3.53
C GLY A 22 15.65 1.67 -2.85
N MET A 23 14.94 0.56 -2.57
CA MET A 23 15.56 -0.63 -2.00
C MET A 23 16.43 -1.38 -3.01
N SER A 24 17.56 -1.91 -2.54
CA SER A 24 18.36 -2.81 -3.36
C SER A 24 17.64 -4.15 -3.57
N PRO A 25 17.91 -4.87 -4.68
CA PRO A 25 17.40 -6.22 -4.87
C PRO A 25 17.79 -7.17 -3.72
N ALA A 26 18.98 -7.03 -3.14
CA ALA A 26 19.43 -7.85 -2.01
C ALA A 26 18.51 -7.66 -0.79
N THR A 27 18.14 -6.41 -0.51
CA THR A 27 17.22 -6.05 0.58
C THR A 27 15.81 -6.62 0.39
N ALA A 28 15.38 -6.79 -0.86
CA ALA A 28 14.08 -7.37 -1.22
C ALA A 28 14.09 -8.91 -1.36
N GLY A 29 15.26 -9.54 -1.22
CA GLY A 29 15.49 -10.95 -1.51
C GLY A 29 15.37 -11.33 -2.99
N GLY A 30 15.80 -10.42 -3.86
CA GLY A 30 16.00 -10.60 -5.30
C GLY A 30 15.12 -9.69 -6.17
N VAL A 31 15.59 -9.47 -7.40
CA VAL A 31 14.94 -8.60 -8.41
C VAL A 31 13.48 -9.00 -8.66
N LYS A 32 13.19 -10.32 -8.74
CA LYS A 32 11.83 -10.81 -8.95
C LYS A 32 10.87 -10.39 -7.84
N ARG A 33 11.33 -10.40 -6.58
CA ARG A 33 10.49 -10.04 -5.41
C ARG A 33 10.30 -8.54 -5.32
N GLN A 34 11.36 -7.75 -5.55
CA GLN A 34 11.27 -6.30 -5.65
C GLN A 34 10.26 -5.87 -6.71
N ARG A 35 10.33 -6.45 -7.92
CA ARG A 35 9.37 -6.16 -9.01
C ARG A 35 7.92 -6.50 -8.61
N ARG A 36 7.70 -7.63 -7.92
CA ARG A 36 6.36 -8.03 -7.44
C ARG A 36 5.82 -7.08 -6.38
N LEU A 37 6.65 -6.63 -5.44
CA LEU A 37 6.27 -5.59 -4.47
C LEU A 37 5.89 -4.30 -5.19
N GLY A 38 6.74 -3.85 -6.14
CA GLY A 38 6.47 -2.65 -6.92
C GLY A 38 5.17 -2.73 -7.71
N ALA A 39 4.87 -3.88 -8.32
CA ALA A 39 3.61 -4.08 -9.03
C ALA A 39 2.38 -4.00 -8.10
N ARG A 40 2.48 -4.52 -6.88
CA ARG A 40 1.39 -4.46 -5.90
C ARG A 40 1.17 -3.04 -5.37
N VAL A 41 2.26 -2.32 -5.09
CA VAL A 41 2.18 -0.90 -4.69
C VAL A 41 1.57 -0.05 -5.82
N ARG A 42 1.97 -0.26 -7.07
CA ARG A 42 1.32 0.40 -8.22
C ARG A 42 -0.16 0.06 -8.35
N SER A 43 -0.53 -1.20 -8.14
CA SER A 43 -1.94 -1.62 -8.17
C SER A 43 -2.77 -0.94 -7.08
N LEU A 44 -2.18 -0.76 -5.90
CA LEU A 44 -2.77 -0.02 -4.80
C LEU A 44 -2.93 1.47 -5.16
N GLY A 45 -1.89 2.10 -5.71
CA GLY A 45 -1.94 3.50 -6.16
C GLY A 45 -3.03 3.72 -7.21
N ALA A 46 -3.14 2.83 -8.20
CA ALA A 46 -4.21 2.88 -9.19
C ALA A 46 -5.61 2.75 -8.55
N ALA A 47 -5.77 1.89 -7.53
CA ALA A 47 -7.02 1.76 -6.80
C ALA A 47 -7.36 3.05 -6.03
N VAL A 48 -6.38 3.67 -5.36
CA VAL A 48 -6.55 4.95 -4.65
C VAL A 48 -6.94 6.06 -5.63
N VAL A 49 -6.25 6.19 -6.77
CA VAL A 49 -6.62 7.17 -7.81
C VAL A 49 -8.04 6.93 -8.33
N ALA A 50 -8.43 5.68 -8.54
CA ALA A 50 -9.77 5.34 -9.01
C ALA A 50 -10.89 5.71 -8.01
N THR A 51 -10.58 5.89 -6.73
CA THR A 51 -11.57 6.39 -5.75
C THR A 51 -11.87 7.88 -5.91
N ARG A 52 -10.98 8.64 -6.56
CA ARG A 52 -11.16 10.07 -6.86
C ARG A 52 -12.07 10.31 -8.06
N ALA A 53 -12.35 9.27 -8.86
CA ALA A 53 -13.21 9.40 -10.03
C ALA A 53 -14.67 9.67 -9.63
N PRO A 54 -15.36 10.62 -10.28
CA PRO A 54 -16.76 10.92 -9.99
C PRO A 54 -17.63 9.71 -10.34
N GLY A 55 -18.22 9.07 -9.33
CA GLY A 55 -19.14 7.95 -9.50
C GLY A 55 -19.43 7.23 -8.19
N GLY A 56 -20.47 7.66 -7.45
CA GLY A 56 -20.79 7.22 -6.08
C GLY A 56 -20.55 5.74 -5.77
N ARG A 57 -21.29 4.81 -6.41
CA ARG A 57 -21.12 3.35 -6.18
C ARG A 57 -19.76 2.79 -6.63
N ARG A 58 -19.14 3.38 -7.67
CA ARG A 58 -17.82 2.97 -8.14
C ARG A 58 -16.72 3.43 -7.18
N GLY A 59 -16.90 4.60 -6.55
CA GLY A 59 -16.03 5.13 -5.51
C GLY A 59 -15.95 4.21 -4.28
N THR A 60 -17.09 3.75 -3.77
CA THR A 60 -17.13 2.80 -2.63
C THR A 60 -16.48 1.46 -2.98
N GLY A 61 -16.76 0.92 -4.17
CA GLY A 61 -16.10 -0.31 -4.65
C GLY A 61 -14.58 -0.17 -4.76
N ASN A 62 -14.10 0.99 -5.21
CA ASN A 62 -12.68 1.29 -5.30
C ASN A 62 -12.03 1.48 -3.92
N LEU A 63 -12.75 2.05 -2.93
CA LEU A 63 -12.28 2.17 -1.55
C LEU A 63 -12.11 0.81 -0.90
N VAL A 64 -13.10 -0.07 -1.06
CA VAL A 64 -13.03 -1.47 -0.60
C VAL A 64 -11.86 -2.20 -1.27
N ARG A 65 -11.66 -1.99 -2.58
CA ARG A 65 -10.53 -2.58 -3.32
C ARG A 65 -9.19 -2.08 -2.79
N ALA A 66 -9.04 -0.77 -2.56
CA ALA A 66 -7.82 -0.18 -2.02
C ALA A 66 -7.51 -0.75 -0.61
N HIS A 67 -8.52 -0.86 0.25
CA HIS A 67 -8.37 -1.45 1.58
C HIS A 67 -7.94 -2.93 1.52
N ARG A 68 -8.56 -3.74 0.66
CA ARG A 68 -8.14 -5.15 0.45
C ARG A 68 -6.69 -5.25 -0.02
N LEU A 69 -6.25 -4.35 -0.90
CA LEU A 69 -4.87 -4.31 -1.38
C LEU A 69 -3.88 -3.91 -0.28
N LEU A 70 -4.22 -2.97 0.60
CA LEU A 70 -3.42 -2.61 1.78
C LEU A 70 -3.25 -3.83 2.71
N VAL A 71 -4.35 -4.50 3.07
CA VAL A 71 -4.30 -5.69 3.93
C VAL A 71 -3.47 -6.81 3.30
N ALA A 72 -3.64 -7.05 2.00
CA ALA A 72 -2.85 -8.06 1.27
C ALA A 72 -1.36 -7.69 1.20
N LEU A 73 -1.03 -6.41 1.08
CA LEU A 73 0.35 -5.91 1.09
C LEU A 73 0.99 -6.07 2.47
N SER A 74 0.30 -5.69 3.55
CA SER A 74 0.74 -5.88 4.94
C SER A 74 1.12 -7.33 5.22
N ARG A 75 0.21 -8.27 4.92
CA ARG A 75 0.44 -9.71 5.09
C ARG A 75 1.63 -10.22 4.27
N GLN A 76 1.85 -9.67 3.09
CA GLN A 76 3.00 -10.05 2.28
C GLN A 76 4.31 -9.54 2.89
N ILE A 77 4.35 -8.28 3.34
CA ILE A 77 5.54 -7.69 3.96
C ILE A 77 5.93 -8.51 5.19
N GLN A 78 4.98 -8.80 6.08
CA GLN A 78 5.17 -9.66 7.26
C GLN A 78 5.71 -11.05 6.88
N ARG A 79 5.13 -11.69 5.84
CA ARG A 79 5.60 -13.00 5.36
C ARG A 79 7.01 -12.97 4.77
N LEU A 80 7.44 -11.84 4.18
CA LEU A 80 8.77 -11.71 3.62
C LEU A 80 9.81 -11.45 4.71
N GLU A 81 9.45 -10.64 5.70
CA GLU A 81 10.26 -10.40 6.88
C GLU A 81 10.44 -11.68 7.70
N SER A 82 9.35 -12.40 8.00
CA SER A 82 9.40 -13.65 8.78
C SER A 82 10.24 -14.76 8.11
N LYS A 83 10.46 -14.66 6.79
CA LYS A 83 11.30 -15.57 6.00
C LYS A 83 12.75 -15.10 5.87
N GLY A 84 13.14 -14.02 6.57
CA GLY A 84 14.47 -13.40 6.45
C GLY A 84 14.77 -12.84 5.06
N THR A 85 13.74 -12.66 4.22
CA THR A 85 13.90 -12.23 2.83
C THR A 85 13.94 -10.71 2.72
N LEU A 86 13.07 -10.05 3.47
CA LEU A 86 13.00 -8.59 3.53
C LEU A 86 13.71 -8.17 4.81
N ALA A 87 14.68 -7.27 4.69
CA ALA A 87 15.39 -6.75 5.85
C ALA A 87 14.39 -6.09 6.83
N ARG A 88 14.49 -6.45 8.12
CA ARG A 88 13.57 -6.01 9.17
C ARG A 88 13.34 -4.49 9.21
N PRO A 89 14.38 -3.61 9.15
CA PRO A 89 14.16 -2.17 9.16
C PRO A 89 13.32 -1.67 7.98
N VAL A 90 13.43 -2.33 6.82
CA VAL A 90 12.64 -1.99 5.63
C VAL A 90 11.21 -2.50 5.78
N ALA A 91 11.03 -3.71 6.29
CA ALA A 91 9.71 -4.25 6.59
C ALA A 91 8.95 -3.37 7.59
N GLU A 92 9.59 -2.95 8.68
CA GLU A 92 9.01 -2.07 9.70
C GLU A 92 8.58 -0.73 9.10
N ARG A 93 9.44 -0.08 8.30
CA ARG A 93 9.10 1.17 7.59
C ARG A 93 7.90 1.00 6.66
N MET A 94 7.88 -0.07 5.87
CA MET A 94 6.77 -0.35 4.96
C MET A 94 5.47 -0.65 5.72
N LEU A 95 5.54 -1.41 6.81
CA LEU A 95 4.38 -1.73 7.65
C LEU A 95 3.82 -0.48 8.35
N ALA A 96 4.67 0.43 8.81
CA ALA A 96 4.24 1.71 9.38
C ALA A 96 3.44 2.52 8.34
N LEU A 97 3.93 2.61 7.10
CA LEU A 97 3.22 3.29 6.01
C LEU A 97 1.87 2.62 5.69
N VAL A 98 1.82 1.29 5.64
CA VAL A 98 0.58 0.54 5.37
C VAL A 98 -0.42 0.70 6.52
N ALA A 99 0.00 0.57 7.77
CA ALA A 99 -0.86 0.70 8.94
C ALA A 99 -1.45 2.11 9.04
N SER A 100 -0.62 3.12 8.77
CA SER A 100 -1.06 4.51 8.74
C SER A 100 -2.11 4.69 7.64
N ALA A 101 -1.84 4.26 6.40
CA ALA A 101 -2.79 4.35 5.28
C ALA A 101 -4.11 3.61 5.57
N GLU A 102 -4.05 2.47 6.23
CA GLU A 102 -5.22 1.73 6.65
C GLU A 102 -6.07 2.51 7.66
N GLN A 103 -5.45 3.17 8.64
CA GLN A 103 -6.12 3.99 9.65
C GLN A 103 -6.91 5.16 9.03
N GLU A 104 -6.39 5.77 7.97
CA GLU A 104 -7.09 6.84 7.24
C GLU A 104 -8.17 6.33 6.28
N LEU A 105 -7.96 5.16 5.70
CA LEU A 105 -8.92 4.59 4.75
C LEU A 105 -10.11 3.95 5.45
N ARG A 106 -9.92 3.37 6.65
CA ARG A 106 -10.97 2.69 7.44
C ARG A 106 -12.26 3.51 7.59
N PRO A 107 -12.24 4.79 8.02
CA PRO A 107 -13.46 5.60 8.16
C PRO A 107 -14.14 5.96 6.82
N LEU A 108 -13.47 5.74 5.68
CA LEU A 108 -14.02 5.99 4.34
C LEU A 108 -14.71 4.75 3.76
N VAL A 109 -14.29 3.55 4.20
CA VAL A 109 -14.87 2.27 3.77
C VAL A 109 -16.10 1.88 4.58
N SER A 110 -16.19 2.33 5.84
CA SER A 110 -17.28 2.02 6.76
C SER A 110 -18.46 3.00 6.73
N ARG A 111 -18.48 3.92 5.75
CA ARG A 111 -19.58 4.89 5.52
C ARG A 111 -20.45 4.42 4.37
#